data_AF-W0L9I1-F1
#
_entry.id   AF-W0L9I1-F1
#
_cell.length_a   1.000
_cell.length_b   1.000
_cell.length_c   1.000
_cell.angle_alpha   90.00
_cell.angle_beta   90.00
_cell.angle_gamma   90.00
#
_symmetry.space_group_name_H-M   'P 1'
#
loop_
_entity.id
_entity.type
_entity.pdbx_description
1 polymer ?
#
loop_
_entity_poly.entity_id
_entity_poly.type
_entity_poly.pdbx_seq_one_letter_code
_entity_poly.pdbx_strand_id
1 'polypeptide(L)' 'MARKLDGLPKQEREKIHTDLLALSVIYNERYGHAFDLKDTEDRIPSHLLCYFHQRLSYYRNA' A
#
# COMPACT_ATOMS: atom_id res chain seq x y z
N MET A 1 23.97 1.58 -12.53
CA MET A 1 22.79 2.46 -12.69
C MET A 1 21.95 2.36 -11.42
N ALA A 2 22.08 3.31 -10.50
CA ALA A 2 21.30 3.30 -9.27
C ALA A 2 19.81 3.41 -9.63
N ARG A 3 18.99 2.42 -9.26
CA ARG A 3 17.53 2.55 -9.32
C ARG A 3 17.20 3.83 -8.58
N LYS A 4 16.41 4.74 -9.19
CA LYS A 4 15.99 6.02 -8.60
C LYS A 4 15.29 5.90 -7.22
N LEU A 5 15.10 4.67 -6.75
CA LEU A 5 14.59 4.31 -5.45
C LEU A 5 15.68 4.25 -4.37
N ASP A 6 16.97 4.24 -4.70
CA ASP A 6 18.08 4.02 -3.73
C ASP A 6 18.61 5.26 -3.01
N GLY A 7 18.28 6.45 -3.50
CA GLY A 7 18.57 7.70 -2.80
C GLY A 7 17.39 8.27 -2.00
N LEU A 8 16.23 7.62 -2.03
CA LEU A 8 15.03 8.14 -1.37
C LEU A 8 15.05 7.84 0.14
N PRO A 9 14.64 8.79 0.99
CA PRO A 9 14.52 8.58 2.42
C PRO A 9 13.55 7.41 2.67
N LYS A 10 13.83 6.60 3.71
CA LYS A 10 13.04 5.41 4.07
C LYS A 10 11.53 5.69 4.06
N GLN A 11 11.13 6.86 4.55
CA GLN A 11 9.75 7.30 4.61
C GLN A 11 9.05 7.40 3.24
N GLU A 12 9.74 7.81 2.17
CA GLU A 12 9.16 7.84 0.83
C GLU A 12 9.05 6.45 0.21
N ARG A 13 10.05 5.59 0.42
CA ARG A 13 9.94 4.17 0.03
C ARG A 13 8.78 3.49 0.71
N GLU A 14 8.59 3.74 1.99
CA GLU A 14 7.51 3.18 2.79
C GLU A 14 6.14 3.68 2.31
N LYS A 15 6.01 4.97 1.95
CA LYS A 15 4.79 5.51 1.33
C LYS A 15 4.50 4.84 -0.01
N ILE A 16 5.49 4.69 -0.89
CA ILE A 16 5.32 4.03 -2.19
C ILE A 16 4.95 2.56 -2.00
N HIS A 17 5.59 1.87 -1.06
CA HIS A 17 5.27 0.48 -0.76
C HIS A 17 3.83 0.32 -0.25
N THR A 18 3.40 1.24 0.62
CA THR A 18 2.03 1.29 1.14
C THR A 18 1.01 1.53 0.02
N ASP A 19 1.33 2.42 -0.92
CA ASP A 19 0.51 2.73 -2.09
C ASP A 19 0.36 1.50 -3.02
N LEU A 20 1.46 0.78 -3.26
CA LEU A 20 1.47 -0.47 -4.03
C LEU A 20 0.66 -1.58 -3.35
N LEU A 21 0.74 -1.70 -2.02
CA LEU A 21 -0.10 -2.63 -1.26
C LEU A 21 -1.57 -2.25 -1.41
N ALA A 22 -1.92 -0.97 -1.32
CA ALA A 22 -3.30 -0.51 -1.45
C ALA A 22 -3.85 -0.84 -2.85
N LEU A 23 -3.07 -0.59 -3.90
CA LEU A 23 -3.44 -0.98 -5.26
C LEU A 23 -3.61 -2.50 -5.41
N SER A 24 -2.72 -3.29 -4.79
CA SER A 24 -2.81 -4.75 -4.81
C SER A 24 -4.09 -5.25 -4.12
N VAL A 25 -4.49 -4.65 -3.00
CA VAL A 25 -5.74 -4.96 -2.30
C VAL A 25 -6.92 -4.73 -3.24
N ILE A 26 -7.00 -3.55 -3.84
CA ILE A 26 -8.12 -3.14 -4.70
C ILE A 26 -8.18 -3.97 -5.96
N TYR A 27 -7.02 -4.28 -6.54
CA TYR A 27 -6.92 -5.17 -7.68
C TYR A 27 -7.45 -6.56 -7.32
N ASN A 28 -6.97 -7.17 -6.24
CA ASN A 28 -7.47 -8.49 -5.83
C ASN A 28 -8.97 -8.46 -5.48
N GLU A 29 -9.44 -7.41 -4.82
CA GLU A 29 -10.86 -7.20 -4.49
C GLU A 29 -11.73 -7.10 -5.75
N ARG A 30 -11.31 -6.37 -6.78
CA ARG A 30 -12.04 -6.24 -8.07
C ARG A 30 -12.02 -7.53 -8.90
N TYR A 31 -10.93 -8.29 -8.83
CA TYR A 31 -10.76 -9.53 -9.60
C TYR A 31 -11.25 -10.78 -8.86
N GLY A 32 -11.82 -10.63 -7.65
CA GLY A 32 -12.41 -11.74 -6.89
C GLY A 32 -11.39 -12.68 -6.24
N HIS A 33 -10.15 -12.22 -6.06
CA HIS A 33 -9.16 -12.96 -5.27
C HIS A 33 -9.35 -12.68 -3.79
N ALA A 34 -9.32 -13.76 -2.99
CA ALA A 34 -9.36 -13.66 -1.54
C ALA A 34 -8.12 -12.89 -1.06
N PHE A 35 -8.34 -11.65 -0.63
CA PHE A 35 -7.29 -10.79 -0.12
C PHE A 35 -7.49 -10.58 1.38
N ASP A 36 -6.49 -10.97 2.17
CA ASP A 36 -6.53 -10.76 3.61
C ASP A 36 -5.98 -9.37 3.95
N LEU A 37 -6.92 -8.43 4.08
CA LEU A 37 -6.65 -7.04 4.46
C LEU A 37 -6.00 -6.95 5.83
N LYS A 38 -6.36 -7.86 6.74
CA LYS A 38 -5.89 -7.90 8.12
C LYS A 38 -4.42 -8.30 8.24
N ASP A 39 -3.98 -9.32 7.51
CA ASP A 39 -2.56 -9.73 7.40
C ASP A 39 -1.72 -8.61 6.78
N THR A 40 -2.27 -7.91 5.79
CA THR A 40 -1.59 -6.78 5.15
C THR A 40 -1.44 -5.60 6.11
N GLU A 41 -2.48 -5.29 6.90
CA GLU A 41 -2.42 -4.26 7.94
C GLU A 41 -1.44 -4.61 9.05
N ASP A 42 -1.35 -5.88 9.47
CA ASP A 42 -0.39 -6.33 10.49
C ASP A 42 1.08 -6.17 10.04
N ARG A 43 1.33 -6.33 8.73
CA ARG A 43 2.65 -6.10 8.12
C ARG A 43 3.01 -4.62 7.98
N ILE A 44 2.01 -3.73 7.95
CA ILE A 44 2.23 -2.29 7.75
C ILE A 44 2.51 -1.62 9.10
N PRO A 45 3.57 -0.80 9.21
CA PRO A 45 3.82 -0.03 10.41
C PRO A 45 2.62 0.84 10.79
N SER A 46 2.30 0.96 12.09
CA SER A 46 1.10 1.68 12.55
C SER A 46 1.02 3.14 12.09
N HIS A 47 2.17 3.77 11.83
CA HIS A 47 2.26 5.14 11.33
C HIS A 47 1.89 5.28 9.84
N LEU A 48 1.88 4.18 9.09
CA LEU A 48 1.47 4.12 7.67
C LEU A 48 0.08 3.54 7.49
N LEU A 49 -0.49 2.86 8.51
CA LEU A 49 -1.87 2.34 8.46
C LEU A 49 -2.88 3.45 8.14
N CYS A 50 -2.76 4.61 8.78
CA CYS A 50 -3.68 5.72 8.52
C CYS A 50 -3.60 6.19 7.05
N TYR A 51 -2.38 6.24 6.49
CA TYR A 51 -2.16 6.58 5.08
C TYR A 51 -2.69 5.50 4.13
N PHE A 52 -2.50 4.23 4.47
CA PHE A 52 -3.00 3.08 3.73
C PHE A 52 -4.52 3.08 3.61
N HIS A 53 -5.24 3.31 4.72
CA HIS A 53 -6.69 3.40 4.75
C HIS A 53 -7.22 4.56 3.90
N GLN A 54 -6.57 5.73 3.96
CA GLN A 54 -6.91 6.86 3.09
C GLN A 54 -6.75 6.50 1.61
N ARG A 55 -5.66 5.82 1.24
CA ARG A 55 -5.41 5.37 -0.14
C ARG A 55 -6.40 4.31 -0.59
N LEU A 56 -6.70 3.32 0.24
CA LEU A 56 -7.73 2.32 -0.06
C LEU A 56 -9.09 2.95 -0.33
N SER A 57 -9.51 3.89 0.53
CA SER A 57 -10.76 4.61 0.32
C SER A 57 -10.76 5.42 -0.98
N TYR A 58 -9.62 6.06 -1.31
CA TYR A 58 -9.45 6.77 -2.57
C TYR A 58 -9.58 5.82 -3.78
N TYR A 59 -8.88 4.67 -3.78
CA TYR A 59 -8.92 3.71 -4.89
C TYR A 59 -10.23 2.92 -4.99
N ARG A 60 -10.99 2.77 -3.89
CA ARG A 60 -12.36 2.22 -3.93
C ARG A 60 -13.35 3.18 -4.58
N ASN A 61 -13.18 4.48 -4.35
CA ASN A 61 -14.06 5.52 -4.90
C ASN A 61 -13.62 6.03 -6.30
N ALA A 62 -12.44 5.63 -6.78
CA ALA A 62 -11.89 5.99 -8.09
C ALA A 62 -12.25 4.96 -9.18
#